data_AF-A0A496R4W4-F1
#
_entry.id   AF-A0A496R4W4-F1
#
_cell.length_a   1.000
_cell.length_b   1.000
_cell.length_c   1.000
_cell.angle_alpha   90.00
_cell.angle_beta   90.00
_cell.angle_gamma   90.00
#
_symmetry.space_group_name_H-M   'P 1'
#
loop_
_entity.id
_entity.type
_entity.pdbx_description
1 polymer ?
#
loop_
_entity_poly.entity_id
_entity_poly.type
_entity_poly.pdbx_seq_one_letter_code
_entity_poly.pdbx_strand_id
1 'polypeptide(L)'
;MCPEASMLSAYFDNELNGSQKESVENHLLGCPACRATLELFQSQRDKMRQDSSVFSENPDRLNEFWTYVGKSRISRIHGPRRIAVPLPLAVAAALALALVSILNFLPIGGSKASDAPVIVEALPQTPTVVSFTISPGELDDFFAVLEGTRVSNADSIHMLPSEFPVSRFGDPLIVRSDSFEGAP
;
A
#
# COMPACT_ATOMS: atom_id res chain seq x y z
N MET A 1 13.73 32.17 -16.95
CA MET A 1 13.49 30.71 -16.89
C MET A 1 12.37 30.46 -15.90
N CYS A 2 11.44 29.57 -16.20
CA CYS A 2 10.35 29.24 -15.27
C CYS A 2 10.86 28.30 -14.17
N PRO A 3 10.33 28.41 -12.93
CA PRO A 3 10.58 27.42 -11.89
C PRO A 3 9.98 26.06 -12.27
N GLU A 4 10.56 25.00 -11.73
CA GLU A 4 10.06 23.63 -11.88
C GLU A 4 8.64 23.49 -11.32
N ALA A 5 7.84 22.59 -11.91
CA ALA A 5 6.45 22.37 -11.50
C ALA A 5 6.34 21.94 -10.02
N SER A 6 7.29 21.15 -9.53
CA SER A 6 7.37 20.74 -8.12
C SER A 6 7.52 21.94 -7.17
N MET A 7 8.29 22.95 -7.57
CA MET A 7 8.50 24.16 -6.78
C MET A 7 7.24 25.03 -6.73
N LEU A 8 6.47 25.09 -7.83
CA LEU A 8 5.17 25.78 -7.85
C LEU A 8 4.13 25.04 -6.99
N SER A 9 4.12 23.71 -6.99
CA SER A 9 3.26 22.92 -6.08
C SER A 9 3.63 23.17 -4.63
N ALA A 10 4.91 23.06 -4.28
CA ALA A 10 5.39 23.33 -2.92
C ALA A 10 5.10 24.78 -2.48
N TYR A 11 5.17 25.75 -3.39
CA TYR A 11 4.74 27.12 -3.12
C TYR A 11 3.24 27.20 -2.80
N PHE A 12 2.41 26.53 -3.60
CA PHE A 12 0.96 26.50 -3.41
C PHE A 12 0.55 25.87 -2.07
N ASP A 13 1.31 24.87 -1.61
CA ASP A 13 1.09 24.16 -0.34
C ASP A 13 1.79 24.83 0.86
N ASN A 14 2.50 25.96 0.65
CA ASN A 14 3.31 26.68 1.65
C ASN A 14 4.46 25.86 2.26
N GLU A 15 5.07 24.95 1.49
CA GLU A 15 6.17 24.08 1.94
C GLU A 15 7.56 24.64 1.61
N LEU A 16 7.66 25.76 0.88
CA LEU A 16 8.93 26.39 0.55
C LEU A 16 9.55 27.12 1.73
N ASN A 17 10.88 27.05 1.83
CA ASN A 17 11.63 27.89 2.77
C ASN A 17 11.63 29.37 2.33
N GLY A 18 11.99 30.29 3.24
CA GLY A 18 11.91 31.74 2.98
C GLY A 18 12.62 32.21 1.71
N SER A 19 13.83 31.70 1.45
CA SER A 19 14.61 32.07 0.25
C SER A 19 13.99 31.56 -1.05
N GLN A 20 13.45 30.34 -1.03
CA GLN A 20 12.78 29.73 -2.18
C GLN A 20 11.44 30.43 -2.46
N LYS A 21 10.71 30.76 -1.41
CA LYS A 21 9.43 31.48 -1.50
C LYS A 21 9.62 32.85 -2.12
N GLU A 22 10.58 33.64 -1.64
CA GLU A 22 10.89 34.96 -2.18
C GLU A 22 11.29 34.90 -3.67
N SER A 23 12.09 33.88 -4.05
CA SER A 23 12.45 33.65 -5.46
C SER A 23 11.23 33.41 -6.35
N VAL A 24 10.29 32.57 -5.89
CA VAL A 24 9.05 32.28 -6.62
C VAL A 24 8.14 33.52 -6.66
N GLU A 25 7.97 34.24 -5.55
CA GLU A 25 7.15 35.47 -5.50
C GLU A 25 7.66 36.53 -6.48
N ASN A 26 8.97 36.76 -6.52
CA ASN A 26 9.59 37.66 -7.48
C ASN A 26 9.36 37.20 -8.93
N HIS A 27 9.40 35.90 -9.19
CA HIS A 27 9.09 35.35 -10.51
C HIS A 27 7.61 35.57 -10.91
N LEU A 28 6.68 35.40 -9.97
CA LEU A 28 5.24 35.56 -10.21
C LEU A 28 4.82 36.99 -10.56
N LEU A 29 5.63 38.00 -10.20
CA LEU A 29 5.39 39.38 -10.64
C LEU A 29 5.48 39.52 -12.17
N GLY A 30 6.44 38.83 -12.79
CA GLY A 30 6.75 38.95 -14.21
C GLY A 30 6.22 37.82 -15.11
N CYS A 31 5.82 36.68 -14.56
CA CYS A 31 5.47 35.49 -15.35
C CYS A 31 3.97 35.14 -15.30
N PRO A 32 3.17 35.48 -16.34
CA PRO A 32 1.74 35.16 -16.37
C PRO A 32 1.48 33.64 -16.48
N ALA A 33 2.37 32.87 -17.11
CA ALA A 33 2.19 31.43 -17.26
C ALA A 33 2.23 30.69 -15.91
N CYS A 34 3.14 31.09 -15.02
CA CYS A 34 3.23 30.51 -13.68
C CYS A 34 2.02 30.92 -12.81
N ARG A 35 1.51 32.16 -12.97
CA ARG A 35 0.26 32.58 -12.30
C ARG A 35 -0.94 31.76 -12.75
N ALA A 36 -1.10 31.54 -14.06
CA ALA A 36 -2.16 30.69 -14.60
C ALA A 36 -2.08 29.25 -14.08
N THR A 37 -0.86 28.74 -13.85
CA THR A 37 -0.66 27.40 -13.26
C THR A 37 -1.14 27.36 -11.81
N LEU A 38 -0.85 28.38 -11.01
CA LEU A 38 -1.36 28.47 -9.63
C LEU A 38 -2.89 28.63 -9.57
N GLU A 39 -3.48 29.39 -10.51
CA GLU A 39 -4.93 29.49 -10.67
C GLU A 39 -5.56 28.14 -11.00
N LEU A 40 -4.91 27.32 -11.83
CA LEU A 40 -5.35 25.95 -12.12
C LEU A 40 -5.37 25.11 -10.84
N PHE A 41 -4.29 25.11 -10.04
CA PHE A 41 -4.23 24.39 -8.76
C PHE A 41 -5.35 24.83 -7.81
N GLN A 42 -5.60 26.14 -7.72
CA GLN A 42 -6.69 26.68 -6.93
C GLN A 42 -8.06 26.18 -7.40
N SER A 43 -8.33 26.22 -8.70
CA SER A 43 -9.60 25.76 -9.27
C SER A 43 -9.85 24.27 -9.03
N GLN A 44 -8.80 23.45 -9.05
CA GLN A 44 -8.89 22.01 -8.77
C GLN A 44 -9.19 21.76 -7.29
N ARG A 45 -8.52 22.49 -6.38
CA ARG A 45 -8.78 22.43 -4.94
C ARG A 45 -10.22 22.81 -4.62
N ASP A 46 -10.75 23.83 -5.27
CA ASP A 46 -12.11 24.30 -5.03
C ASP A 46 -13.16 23.27 -5.51
N LYS A 47 -12.94 22.65 -6.68
CA LYS A 47 -13.80 21.55 -7.16
C LYS A 47 -13.79 20.36 -6.20
N MET A 48 -12.61 19.93 -5.75
CA MET A 48 -12.50 18.82 -4.79
C MET A 48 -13.18 19.13 -3.46
N ARG A 49 -13.10 20.38 -2.99
CA ARG A 49 -13.82 20.82 -1.77
C ARG A 49 -15.33 20.80 -1.94
N GLN A 50 -15.85 21.21 -3.10
CA GLN A 50 -17.28 21.17 -3.38
C GLN A 50 -17.81 19.73 -3.38
N ASP A 51 -17.10 18.81 -4.04
CA ASP A 51 -17.48 17.39 -4.08
C ASP A 51 -17.33 16.68 -2.73
N SER A 52 -16.40 17.12 -1.87
CA SER A 52 -16.19 16.51 -0.55
C SER A 52 -17.39 16.64 0.40
N SER A 53 -18.29 17.60 0.16
CA SER A 53 -19.55 17.74 0.91
C SER A 53 -20.55 16.59 0.68
N VAL A 54 -20.29 15.73 -0.32
CA VAL A 54 -21.11 14.54 -0.62
C VAL A 54 -20.81 13.38 0.33
N PHE A 55 -19.65 13.37 1.00
CA PHE A 55 -19.38 12.52 2.16
C PHE A 55 -20.04 13.09 3.41
N SER A 56 -21.33 13.37 3.30
CA SER A 56 -22.21 13.45 4.46
C SER A 56 -22.00 12.14 5.24
N GLU A 57 -21.53 12.28 6.48
CA GLU A 57 -21.49 11.25 7.52
C GLU A 57 -22.91 10.80 7.87
N ASN A 58 -23.72 10.45 6.87
CA ASN A 58 -24.99 9.83 7.11
C ASN A 58 -24.70 8.35 7.36
N PRO A 59 -24.77 7.86 8.61
CA PRO A 59 -24.51 6.46 8.93
C PRO A 59 -25.42 5.52 8.13
N ASP A 60 -26.59 6.02 7.68
CA ASP A 60 -27.53 5.25 6.87
C ASP A 60 -26.97 4.94 5.48
N ARG A 61 -26.17 5.84 4.88
CA ARG A 61 -25.52 5.57 3.57
C ARG A 61 -24.46 4.49 3.67
N LEU A 62 -23.70 4.46 4.77
CA LEU A 62 -22.73 3.41 5.02
C LEU A 62 -23.45 2.07 5.21
N ASN A 63 -24.55 2.06 5.96
CA ASN A 63 -25.37 0.87 6.15
C ASN A 63 -26.01 0.39 4.84
N GLU A 64 -26.48 1.31 3.99
CA GLU A 64 -27.02 1.02 2.67
C GLU A 64 -25.95 0.42 1.74
N PHE A 65 -24.74 0.98 1.75
CA PHE A 65 -23.58 0.45 1.03
C PHE A 65 -23.22 -0.97 1.51
N TRP A 66 -23.10 -1.19 2.83
CA TRP A 66 -22.81 -2.51 3.38
C TRP A 66 -23.93 -3.51 3.13
N THR A 67 -25.18 -3.05 3.11
CA THR A 67 -26.34 -3.87 2.73
C THR A 67 -26.26 -4.26 1.25
N TYR A 68 -25.90 -3.33 0.37
CA TYR A 68 -25.72 -3.60 -1.06
C TYR A 68 -24.56 -4.56 -1.33
N VAL A 69 -23.40 -4.31 -0.73
CA VAL A 69 -22.21 -5.17 -0.85
C VAL A 69 -22.48 -6.55 -0.23
N GLY A 70 -23.13 -6.58 0.94
CA GLY A 70 -23.54 -7.80 1.63
C GLY A 70 -24.50 -8.63 0.79
N LYS A 71 -25.58 -8.04 0.26
CA LYS A 71 -26.52 -8.73 -0.63
C LYS A 71 -25.85 -9.22 -1.91
N SER A 72 -24.92 -8.46 -2.48
CA SER A 72 -24.22 -8.80 -3.72
C SER A 72 -23.13 -9.87 -3.55
N ARG A 73 -22.47 -9.94 -2.38
CA ARG A 73 -21.50 -11.01 -2.06
C ARG A 73 -22.16 -12.26 -1.50
N ILE A 74 -23.17 -12.11 -0.65
CA ILE A 74 -23.85 -13.24 -0.01
C ILE A 74 -24.76 -13.97 -0.99
N SER A 75 -25.32 -13.30 -2.01
CA SER A 75 -26.10 -13.98 -3.06
C SER A 75 -25.28 -14.96 -3.91
N ARG A 76 -23.94 -14.80 -3.95
CA ARG A 76 -23.03 -15.76 -4.61
C ARG A 76 -22.58 -16.90 -3.71
N ILE A 77 -22.74 -16.76 -2.39
CA ILE A 77 -22.54 -17.85 -1.45
C ILE A 77 -23.88 -18.60 -1.43
N HIS A 78 -23.95 -19.73 -2.13
CA HIS A 78 -25.06 -20.65 -1.98
C HIS A 78 -25.32 -20.83 -0.48
N GLY A 79 -26.48 -20.38 0.00
CA GLY A 79 -26.81 -20.35 1.42
C GLY A 79 -26.56 -21.70 2.08
N PRO A 80 -26.34 -21.75 3.41
CA PRO A 80 -25.93 -22.97 4.09
C PRO A 80 -26.93 -24.08 3.73
N ARG A 81 -26.46 -25.06 2.96
CA ARG A 81 -27.23 -26.29 2.69
C ARG A 81 -27.55 -26.87 4.06
N ARG A 82 -28.84 -26.95 4.39
CA ARG A 82 -29.30 -27.60 5.62
C ARG A 82 -29.05 -29.09 5.48
N ILE A 83 -27.87 -29.53 5.89
CA ILE A 83 -27.52 -30.95 5.92
C ILE A 83 -28.07 -31.48 7.24
N ALA A 84 -29.04 -32.39 7.16
CA ALA A 84 -29.54 -33.11 8.32
C ALA A 84 -28.47 -34.12 8.74
N VAL A 85 -27.71 -33.78 9.77
CA VAL A 85 -26.69 -34.66 10.33
C VAL A 85 -27.33 -35.50 11.44
N PRO A 86 -27.20 -36.84 11.42
CA PRO A 86 -27.70 -37.66 12.51
C PRO A 86 -26.99 -37.26 13.82
N LEU A 87 -27.75 -37.15 14.90
CA LEU A 87 -27.28 -36.80 16.26
C LEU A 87 -25.95 -37.46 16.68
N PRO A 88 -25.72 -38.77 16.47
CA PRO A 88 -24.45 -39.40 16.88
C PRO A 88 -23.23 -38.80 16.16
N LEU A 89 -23.37 -38.42 14.89
CA LEU A 89 -22.26 -37.85 14.12
C LEU A 89 -21.94 -36.42 14.56
N ALA A 90 -22.97 -35.63 14.90
CA ALA A 90 -22.80 -34.28 15.42
C ALA A 90 -22.05 -34.29 16.77
N VAL A 91 -22.42 -35.22 17.67
CA VAL A 91 -21.75 -35.41 18.96
C VAL A 91 -20.30 -35.86 18.76
N ALA A 92 -20.04 -36.78 17.83
CA ALA A 92 -18.68 -37.23 17.53
C ALA A 92 -17.79 -36.10 16.99
N ALA A 93 -18.32 -35.25 16.10
CA ALA A 93 -17.60 -34.11 15.54
C ALA A 93 -17.28 -33.04 16.61
N ALA A 94 -18.25 -32.73 17.48
CA ALA A 94 -18.01 -31.85 18.63
C ALA A 94 -16.96 -32.44 19.59
N LEU A 95 -17.06 -33.76 19.82
CA LEU A 95 -16.07 -34.67 20.39
C LEU A 95 -14.64 -34.33 19.93
N ALA A 96 -14.43 -34.55 18.65
CA ALA A 96 -13.13 -34.41 17.99
C ALA A 96 -12.60 -32.97 18.06
N LEU A 97 -13.45 -31.96 17.81
CA LEU A 97 -13.04 -30.56 17.85
C LEU A 97 -12.62 -30.12 19.26
N ALA A 98 -13.36 -30.55 20.29
CA ALA A 98 -12.99 -30.29 21.68
C ALA A 98 -11.66 -30.96 22.04
N LEU A 99 -11.47 -32.21 21.62
CA LEU A 99 -10.25 -32.98 21.89
C LEU A 99 -9.02 -32.38 21.19
N VAL A 100 -9.15 -31.95 19.93
CA VAL A 100 -8.10 -31.23 19.19
C VAL A 100 -7.77 -29.89 19.87
N SER A 101 -8.78 -29.14 20.29
CA SER A 101 -8.59 -27.87 20.98
C SER A 101 -7.86 -28.06 22.32
N ILE A 102 -8.24 -29.08 23.08
CA ILE A 102 -7.60 -29.44 24.35
C ILE A 102 -6.15 -29.89 24.11
N LEU A 103 -5.90 -30.75 23.13
CA LEU A 103 -4.55 -31.21 22.79
C LEU A 103 -3.62 -30.06 22.35
N ASN A 104 -4.14 -29.07 21.62
CA ASN A 104 -3.37 -27.89 21.21
C ASN A 104 -3.02 -26.97 22.40
N PHE A 105 -3.82 -27.01 23.47
CA PHE A 105 -3.64 -26.20 24.67
C PHE A 105 -3.00 -26.95 25.85
N LEU A 106 -2.69 -28.24 25.73
CA LEU A 106 -1.93 -28.96 26.76
C LEU A 106 -0.44 -28.57 26.68
N PRO A 107 0.16 -28.03 27.76
CA PRO A 107 1.59 -27.74 27.80
C PRO A 107 2.37 -29.04 27.97
N ILE A 108 2.78 -29.66 26.86
CA ILE A 108 3.66 -30.83 26.88
C ILE A 108 5.09 -30.33 27.15
N GLY A 109 5.55 -30.51 28.39
CA GLY A 109 6.97 -30.46 28.75
C GLY A 109 7.48 -29.07 29.13
N GLY A 110 7.76 -28.91 30.42
CA GLY A 110 8.27 -27.67 31.00
C GLY A 110 9.73 -27.39 30.65
N SER A 111 9.99 -26.19 30.17
CA SER A 111 11.19 -25.46 30.55
C SER A 111 10.81 -24.54 31.71
N LYS A 112 11.41 -24.75 32.89
CA LYS A 112 11.44 -23.73 33.94
C LYS A 112 12.07 -22.48 33.31
N ALA A 113 11.24 -21.51 32.93
CA ALA A 113 11.72 -20.16 32.67
C ALA A 113 12.20 -19.63 34.02
N SER A 114 13.52 -19.51 34.19
CA SER A 114 14.11 -18.75 35.27
C SER A 114 13.38 -17.42 35.42
N ASP A 115 13.08 -17.03 36.66
CA ASP A 115 12.82 -15.65 37.04
C ASP A 115 14.07 -14.82 36.71
N ALA A 116 14.23 -14.45 35.44
CA ALA A 116 15.00 -13.30 35.06
C ALA A 116 14.01 -12.15 34.97
N PRO A 117 14.24 -11.02 35.67
CA PRO A 117 13.41 -9.85 35.48
C PRO A 117 13.46 -9.47 33.99
N VAL A 118 12.33 -9.56 33.31
CA VAL A 118 12.18 -9.02 31.96
C VAL A 118 12.33 -7.52 32.10
N ILE A 119 13.54 -7.03 31.85
CA ILE A 119 13.75 -5.67 31.41
C ILE A 119 12.99 -5.59 30.09
N VAL A 120 11.88 -4.86 30.09
CA VAL A 120 11.22 -4.47 28.84
C VAL A 120 12.15 -3.48 28.17
N GLU A 121 13.14 -4.01 27.45
CA GLU A 121 13.85 -3.25 26.44
C GLU A 121 12.81 -3.05 25.33
N ALA A 122 12.12 -1.90 25.39
CA ALA A 122 11.29 -1.43 24.32
C ALA A 122 12.08 -1.61 23.03
N LEU A 123 11.59 -2.45 22.12
CA LEU A 123 12.22 -2.61 20.81
C LEU A 123 12.46 -1.20 20.27
N PRO A 124 13.71 -0.77 20.07
CA PRO A 124 13.92 0.43 19.30
C PRO A 124 13.36 0.08 17.93
N GLN A 125 12.38 0.87 17.48
CA GLN A 125 11.97 0.92 16.10
C GLN A 125 13.19 1.35 15.29
N THR A 126 14.10 0.41 15.08
CA THR A 126 15.26 0.63 14.22
C THR A 126 14.73 0.46 12.81
N PRO A 127 14.86 1.49 11.96
CA PRO A 127 14.58 1.31 10.55
C PRO A 127 15.43 0.14 10.07
N THR A 128 14.88 -0.72 9.21
CA THR A 128 15.65 -1.73 8.49
C THR A 128 16.74 -1.02 7.69
N VAL A 129 17.92 -0.84 8.31
CA VAL A 129 19.12 -0.35 7.64
C VAL A 129 19.65 -1.51 6.84
N VAL A 130 19.37 -1.49 5.53
CA VAL A 130 20.06 -2.35 4.57
C VAL A 130 21.49 -1.82 4.50
N SER A 131 22.41 -2.50 5.19
CA SER A 131 23.83 -2.18 5.15
C SER A 131 24.44 -2.81 3.89
N PHE A 132 24.78 -1.97 2.93
CA PHE A 132 25.58 -2.39 1.78
C PHE A 132 27.05 -2.28 2.18
N THR A 133 27.77 -3.41 2.14
CA THR A 133 29.23 -3.42 2.29
C THR A 133 29.82 -3.25 0.90
N ILE A 134 30.03 -2.00 0.49
CA ILE A 134 30.68 -1.67 -0.77
C ILE A 134 32.20 -1.64 -0.51
N SER A 135 32.98 -2.36 -1.31
CA SER A 135 34.45 -2.27 -1.19
C SER A 135 34.92 -0.89 -1.65
N PRO A 136 36.01 -0.32 -1.07
CA PRO A 136 36.45 1.02 -1.43
C PRO A 136 36.71 1.22 -2.94
N GLY A 137 37.10 0.17 -3.67
CA GLY A 137 37.29 0.25 -5.13
C GLY A 137 35.98 0.29 -5.93
N GLU A 138 34.91 -0.32 -5.43
CA GLU A 138 33.58 -0.30 -6.07
C GLU A 138 32.87 1.04 -5.86
N LEU A 139 33.25 1.77 -4.81
CA LEU A 139 32.73 3.10 -4.50
C LEU A 139 33.18 4.12 -5.56
N ASP A 140 34.44 4.04 -5.99
CA ASP A 140 35.00 4.93 -7.03
C ASP A 140 34.35 4.68 -8.39
N ASP A 141 34.10 3.41 -8.74
CA ASP A 141 33.37 3.05 -9.97
C ASP A 141 31.92 3.55 -9.93
N PHE A 142 31.25 3.46 -8.77
CA PHE A 142 29.89 3.96 -8.59
C PHE A 142 29.82 5.49 -8.73
N PHE A 143 30.78 6.21 -8.14
CA PHE A 143 30.87 7.67 -8.31
C PHE A 143 31.20 8.05 -9.75
N ALA A 144 32.09 7.33 -10.44
CA ALA A 144 32.40 7.56 -11.84
C ALA A 144 31.18 7.36 -12.75
N VAL A 145 30.31 6.39 -12.45
CA VAL A 145 29.05 6.19 -13.17
C VAL A 145 28.06 7.32 -12.88
N LEU A 146 27.87 7.71 -11.61
CA LEU A 146 26.95 8.81 -11.27
C LEU A 146 27.38 10.16 -11.84
N GLU A 147 28.69 10.41 -11.88
CA GLU A 147 29.27 11.63 -12.40
C GLU A 147 29.27 11.64 -13.94
N GLY A 148 29.53 10.49 -14.57
CA GLY A 148 29.37 10.29 -16.02
C GLY A 148 27.92 10.38 -16.51
N THR A 149 26.94 10.06 -15.67
CA THR A 149 25.50 10.14 -16.02
C THR A 149 24.92 11.55 -15.85
N ARG A 150 25.62 12.47 -15.18
CA ARG A 150 25.16 13.86 -14.98
C ARG A 150 25.43 14.78 -16.17
N VAL A 151 26.07 14.31 -17.24
CA VAL A 151 26.27 15.08 -18.47
C VAL A 151 25.75 14.29 -19.66
N SER A 152 24.59 14.72 -20.18
CA SER A 152 24.02 14.38 -21.48
C SER A 152 23.60 12.93 -21.73
N ASN A 153 22.29 12.66 -21.66
CA ASN A 153 21.51 12.41 -22.89
C ASN A 153 20.04 12.07 -22.58
N ALA A 154 19.15 12.74 -23.31
CA ALA A 154 17.71 12.56 -23.31
C ALA A 154 17.23 11.31 -24.08
N ASP A 155 18.05 10.25 -24.18
CA ASP A 155 17.74 9.04 -24.96
C ASP A 155 18.37 7.77 -24.33
N SER A 156 18.05 7.48 -23.07
CA SER A 156 18.35 6.16 -22.50
C SER A 156 17.07 5.34 -22.39
N ILE A 157 16.80 4.54 -23.42
CA ILE A 157 15.86 3.42 -23.30
C ILE A 157 16.50 2.42 -22.34
N HIS A 158 16.05 2.43 -21.08
CA HIS A 158 16.48 1.46 -20.09
C HIS A 158 15.94 0.06 -20.48
N MET A 159 16.81 -0.80 -21.03
CA MET A 159 16.51 -2.22 -21.12
C MET A 159 16.68 -2.86 -19.74
N LEU A 160 15.65 -3.53 -19.24
CA LEU A 160 15.78 -4.32 -18.03
C LEU A 160 16.78 -5.46 -18.25
N PRO A 161 17.62 -5.80 -17.25
CA PRO A 161 18.50 -6.96 -17.30
C PRO A 161 17.69 -8.25 -17.52
N SER A 162 18.20 -9.14 -18.37
CA SER A 162 17.57 -10.42 -18.75
C SER A 162 17.40 -11.38 -17.57
N GLU A 163 18.19 -11.21 -16.51
CA GLU A 163 18.31 -12.11 -15.39
C GLU A 163 17.66 -11.54 -14.11
N PHE A 164 16.39 -11.12 -14.15
CA PHE A 164 15.68 -10.90 -12.89
C PHE A 164 15.30 -12.26 -12.29
N PRO A 165 15.69 -12.60 -11.05
CA PRO A 165 15.17 -13.76 -10.34
C PRO A 165 13.73 -13.47 -9.92
N VAL A 166 12.81 -13.38 -10.90
CA VAL A 166 11.37 -13.32 -10.65
C VAL A 166 10.93 -14.73 -10.30
N SER A 167 10.91 -15.06 -9.01
CA SER A 167 10.14 -16.21 -8.55
C SER A 167 8.66 -15.88 -8.75
N ARG A 168 8.04 -16.43 -9.81
CA ARG A 168 6.60 -16.35 -10.04
C ARG A 168 5.86 -17.02 -8.88
N PHE A 169 5.29 -16.23 -7.98
CA PHE A 169 4.35 -16.71 -6.98
C PHE A 169 2.98 -16.92 -7.64
N GLY A 170 2.81 -18.09 -8.24
CA GLY A 170 1.54 -18.57 -8.77
C GLY A 170 1.12 -17.94 -10.11
N ASP A 171 0.36 -18.71 -10.89
CA ASP A 171 -0.30 -18.21 -12.09
C ASP A 171 -1.61 -17.53 -11.67
N PRO A 172 -1.81 -16.23 -11.93
CA PRO A 172 -3.12 -15.62 -11.74
C PRO A 172 -4.09 -16.19 -12.78
N LEU A 173 -4.97 -17.08 -12.34
CA LEU A 173 -6.06 -17.61 -13.15
C LEU A 173 -7.12 -16.50 -13.35
N ILE A 174 -6.94 -15.67 -14.38
CA ILE A 174 -7.95 -14.67 -14.76
C ILE A 174 -9.03 -15.38 -15.57
N VAL A 175 -10.06 -15.88 -14.88
CA VAL A 175 -11.26 -16.42 -15.53
C VAL A 175 -12.20 -15.28 -15.87
N ARG A 176 -12.44 -15.05 -17.16
CA ARG A 176 -13.51 -14.14 -17.62
C ARG A 176 -14.86 -14.75 -17.31
N SER A 177 -15.80 -13.94 -16.82
CA SER A 177 -17.16 -14.33 -16.41
C SER A 177 -18.01 -14.95 -17.52
N ASP A 178 -17.55 -14.86 -18.77
CA ASP A 178 -18.37 -15.07 -19.96
C ASP A 178 -18.13 -16.47 -20.57
N SER A 179 -17.22 -17.27 -19.98
CA SER A 179 -16.78 -18.57 -20.52
C SER A 179 -17.34 -19.78 -19.78
N PHE A 180 -18.34 -19.61 -18.89
CA PHE A 180 -19.03 -20.74 -18.26
C PHE A 180 -20.20 -21.21 -19.14
N GLU A 181 -19.88 -21.69 -20.35
CA GLU A 181 -20.79 -22.55 -21.11
C GLU A 181 -20.55 -24.00 -20.68
N GLY A 182 -21.67 -24.69 -20.42
CA GLY A 182 -21.72 -25.91 -19.66
C GLY A 182 -20.92 -27.08 -20.23
N ALA A 183 -20.50 -27.94 -19.32
CA ALA A 183 -20.23 -29.34 -19.60
C ALA A 183 -21.07 -30.20 -18.62
N PRO A 184 -21.61 -31.34 -19.09
CA PRO A 184 -22.65 -32.13 -18.42
C PRO A 184 -22.21 -32.82 -17.12
#